data_AF-A0A6C0JIN0-F1
#
_entry.id   AF-A0A6C0JIN0-F1
#
_cell.length_a   1.000
_cell.length_b   1.000
_cell.length_c   1.000
_cell.angle_alpha   90.00
_cell.angle_beta   90.00
_cell.angle_gamma   90.00
#
_symmetry.space_group_name_H-M   'P 1'
#
loop_
_entity.id
_entity.type
_entity.pdbx_description
1 polymer ?
#
loop_
_entity_poly.entity_id
_entity_poly.type
_entity_poly.pdbx_seq_one_letter_code
_entity_poly.pdbx_strand_id
1 'polypeptide(L)'
;MFNLNRTNRNALISIFTLITVIFVIGMLKQSSKYQPKPLIIKTANEESIFTLPNEIACTPGFTSDGSTYTKALTPGGLCGSEALVAGQAGGYEIEDGIGGSLI
;
A
#
# COMPACT_ATOMS: atom_id res chain seq x y z
N MET A 1 32.67 -32.33 23.68
CA MET A 1 32.98 -33.08 22.45
C MET A 1 31.72 -33.78 21.98
N PHE A 2 31.25 -33.52 20.76
CA PHE A 2 30.08 -34.22 20.22
C PHE A 2 30.43 -35.69 19.99
N ASN A 3 29.75 -36.60 20.71
CA ASN A 3 29.97 -38.03 20.58
C ASN A 3 29.03 -38.58 19.50
N LEU A 4 29.57 -38.73 18.28
CA LEU A 4 28.80 -39.14 17.12
C LEU A 4 29.04 -40.64 16.83
N ASN A 5 28.14 -41.48 17.32
CA ASN A 5 28.26 -42.94 17.37
C ASN A 5 28.29 -43.64 15.98
N ARG A 6 27.84 -42.99 14.91
CA ARG A 6 27.75 -43.56 13.54
C ARG A 6 28.09 -42.54 12.46
N THR A 7 29.19 -41.82 12.65
CA THR A 7 29.59 -40.74 11.75
C THR A 7 30.42 -41.22 10.58
N ASN A 8 29.85 -41.09 9.38
CA ASN A 8 30.63 -41.16 8.16
C ASN A 8 31.37 -39.82 7.98
N ARG A 9 32.69 -39.85 8.16
CA ARG A 9 33.56 -38.67 8.09
C ARG A 9 33.49 -37.98 6.72
N ASN A 10 33.32 -38.74 5.64
CA ASN A 10 33.17 -38.20 4.28
C ASN A 10 31.83 -37.49 4.10
N ALA A 11 30.77 -38.02 4.71
CA ALA A 11 29.46 -37.36 4.71
C ALA A 11 29.48 -36.04 5.49
N LEU A 12 30.23 -35.96 6.60
CA LEU A 12 30.40 -34.69 7.32
C LEU A 12 31.20 -33.66 6.51
N ILE A 13 32.26 -34.10 5.83
CA ILE A 13 33.07 -33.22 4.98
C ILE A 13 32.25 -32.72 3.78
N SER A 14 31.42 -33.57 3.17
CA SER A 14 30.56 -33.14 2.05
C SER A 14 29.48 -32.15 2.48
N ILE A 15 28.87 -32.34 3.66
CA ILE A 15 27.91 -31.38 4.22
C ILE A 15 28.59 -30.04 4.51
N PHE A 16 29.77 -30.08 5.14
CA PHE A 16 30.51 -28.86 5.47
C PHE A 16 30.95 -28.08 4.23
N THR A 17 31.46 -28.78 3.21
CA THR A 17 31.84 -28.15 1.94
C THR A 17 30.64 -27.51 1.24
N LEU A 18 29.49 -28.17 1.22
CA LEU A 18 28.27 -27.64 0.61
C LEU A 18 27.77 -26.37 1.32
N ILE A 19 27.76 -26.36 2.66
CA ILE A 19 27.42 -25.16 3.45
C ILE A 19 28.39 -24.01 3.14
N THR A 20 29.69 -24.31 3.04
CA THR A 20 30.72 -23.32 2.77
C THR A 20 30.51 -22.68 1.39
N VAL A 21 30.22 -23.48 0.36
CA VAL A 21 29.96 -23.00 -1.00
C VAL A 21 28.74 -22.07 -1.03
N ILE A 22 27.63 -22.45 -0.37
CA ILE A 22 26.43 -21.60 -0.29
C ILE A 22 26.75 -20.26 0.36
N PHE A 23 27.54 -20.25 1.44
CA PHE A 23 27.94 -19.03 2.13
C PHE A 23 28.77 -18.10 1.23
N VAL A 24 29.73 -18.65 0.49
CA VAL A 24 30.56 -17.88 -0.44
C VAL A 24 29.70 -17.25 -1.55
N ILE A 25 28.78 -18.01 -2.14
CA ILE A 25 27.85 -17.49 -3.15
C ILE A 25 26.95 -16.40 -2.56
N GLY A 26 26.47 -16.57 -1.33
CA GLY A 26 25.68 -15.56 -0.62
C GLY A 26 26.44 -14.25 -0.38
N MET A 27 27.73 -14.33 -0.06
CA MET A 27 28.58 -13.13 0.13
C MET A 27 28.88 -12.40 -1.19
N LEU A 28 29.00 -13.13 -2.29
CA LEU A 28 29.24 -12.55 -3.62
C LEU A 28 27.97 -11.99 -4.27
N LYS A 29 26.80 -12.22 -3.68
CA LYS A 29 25.52 -11.72 -4.21
C LYS A 29 25.44 -10.20 -4.07
N GLN A 30 25.64 -9.50 -5.17
CA GLN A 30 25.35 -8.06 -5.27
C GLN A 30 23.82 -7.86 -5.39
N SER A 31 23.13 -7.74 -4.27
CA SER A 31 21.73 -7.31 -4.28
C SER A 31 21.66 -5.79 -4.41
N SER A 32 20.85 -5.30 -5.35
CA SER A 32 20.50 -3.89 -5.41
C SER A 32 19.88 -3.45 -4.07
N LYS A 33 20.36 -2.34 -3.50
CA LYS A 33 19.86 -1.75 -2.25
C LYS A 33 18.78 -0.69 -2.48
N TYR A 34 18.14 -0.66 -3.66
CA TYR A 34 17.08 0.31 -3.92
C TYR A 34 15.95 0.11 -2.88
N GLN A 35 15.70 1.17 -2.11
CA GLN A 35 14.54 1.26 -1.24
C GLN A 35 13.45 2.02 -2.00
N PRO A 36 12.18 1.59 -1.89
CA PRO A 36 11.09 2.35 -2.48
C PRO A 36 11.04 3.74 -1.85
N LYS A 37 11.18 4.78 -2.68
CA LYS A 37 10.99 6.17 -2.24
C LYS A 37 9.50 6.36 -1.94
N PRO A 38 9.13 6.97 -0.79
CA PRO A 38 7.72 7.24 -0.51
C PRO A 38 7.14 8.17 -1.59
N LEU A 39 5.94 7.84 -2.05
CA LEU A 39 5.18 8.66 -2.98
C LEU A 39 4.64 9.89 -2.23
N ILE A 40 4.99 11.09 -2.70
CA ILE A 40 4.43 12.34 -2.16
C ILE A 40 3.31 12.76 -3.10
N ILE A 41 2.10 12.86 -2.56
CA ILE A 41 0.92 13.33 -3.28
C ILE A 41 0.46 14.65 -2.69
N LYS A 42 0.06 15.56 -3.56
CA LYS A 42 -0.68 16.76 -3.20
C LYS A 42 -2.15 16.54 -3.48
N THR A 43 -2.96 16.57 -2.43
CA THR A 43 -4.42 16.42 -2.52
C THR A 43 -5.03 17.75 -2.99
N ALA A 44 -5.87 17.75 -4.03
CA ALA A 44 -6.56 18.96 -4.47
C ALA A 44 -7.77 19.32 -3.59
N ASN A 45 -8.37 18.34 -2.90
CA ASN A 45 -9.48 18.58 -1.98
C ASN A 45 -9.37 17.66 -0.75
N GLU A 46 -9.23 18.27 0.43
CA GLU A 46 -9.14 17.58 1.73
C GLU A 46 -10.44 17.62 2.53
N GLU A 47 -11.52 18.13 1.95
CA GLU A 47 -12.83 18.15 2.60
C GLU A 47 -13.33 16.74 2.89
N SER A 48 -14.07 16.61 3.99
CA SER A 48 -14.56 15.31 4.45
C SER A 48 -15.97 15.05 3.94
N ILE A 49 -16.21 13.83 3.46
CA ILE A 49 -17.57 13.41 3.09
C ILE A 49 -18.53 13.43 4.31
N PHE A 50 -17.98 13.34 5.52
CA PHE A 50 -18.75 13.28 6.76
C PHE A 50 -19.28 14.64 7.24
N THR A 51 -18.76 15.74 6.69
CA THR A 51 -19.18 17.10 7.02
C THR A 51 -20.28 17.64 6.10
N LEU A 52 -20.61 16.94 5.01
CA LEU A 52 -21.72 17.36 4.14
C LEU A 52 -23.07 17.26 4.87
N PRO A 53 -24.02 18.16 4.54
CA PRO A 53 -25.35 18.12 5.11
C PRO A 53 -26.10 16.85 4.69
N ASN A 54 -26.81 16.24 5.64
CA ASN A 54 -27.75 15.16 5.36
C ASN A 54 -29.17 15.73 5.36
N GLU A 55 -29.84 15.69 4.21
CA GLU A 55 -31.19 16.21 4.04
C GLU A 55 -32.09 15.23 3.28
N ILE A 56 -33.39 15.31 3.55
CA ILE A 56 -34.41 14.51 2.86
C ILE A 56 -34.47 14.86 1.36
N ALA A 57 -34.22 16.12 1.00
CA ALA A 57 -34.22 16.57 -0.38
C ALA A 57 -33.18 15.82 -1.25
N CYS A 58 -32.10 15.36 -0.64
CA CYS A 58 -31.01 14.65 -1.28
C CYS A 58 -31.13 13.13 -1.13
N THR A 59 -32.32 12.62 -0.79
CA THR A 59 -32.55 11.17 -0.65
C THR A 59 -32.23 10.45 -1.97
N PRO A 60 -31.47 9.34 -1.93
CA PRO A 60 -31.14 8.59 -3.14
C PRO A 60 -32.40 8.17 -3.90
N GLY A 61 -32.42 8.47 -5.21
CA GLY A 61 -33.51 8.06 -6.11
C GLY A 61 -34.83 8.82 -5.96
N PHE A 62 -34.92 9.82 -5.08
CA PHE A 62 -36.14 10.62 -4.90
C PHE A 62 -36.20 11.84 -5.83
N THR A 63 -35.06 12.51 -6.08
CA THR A 63 -34.93 13.74 -6.89
C THR A 63 -33.74 13.63 -7.86
N SER A 64 -33.65 14.54 -8.84
CA SER A 64 -32.46 14.71 -9.68
C SER A 64 -31.21 15.10 -8.87
N ASP A 65 -31.44 15.72 -7.71
CA ASP A 65 -30.41 16.14 -6.77
C ASP A 65 -30.16 15.08 -5.68
N GLY A 66 -30.70 13.88 -5.88
CA GLY A 66 -30.53 12.75 -4.98
C GLY A 66 -29.06 12.35 -4.87
N SER A 67 -28.58 12.23 -3.64
CA SER A 67 -27.22 11.78 -3.34
C SER A 67 -27.10 10.26 -3.49
N THR A 68 -25.90 9.82 -3.87
CA THR A 68 -25.45 8.43 -3.93
C THR A 68 -25.17 7.90 -2.52
N TYR A 69 -24.86 8.80 -1.57
CA TYR A 69 -24.45 8.45 -0.22
C TYR A 69 -25.49 8.89 0.81
N THR A 70 -25.62 8.10 1.87
CA THR A 70 -26.49 8.41 3.01
C THR A 70 -25.67 8.37 4.30
N LYS A 71 -26.20 8.97 5.37
CA LYS A 71 -25.52 8.99 6.67
C LYS A 71 -26.10 7.91 7.59
N ALA A 72 -25.46 6.74 7.60
CA ALA A 72 -25.81 5.62 8.48
C ALA A 72 -27.32 5.28 8.41
N LEU A 73 -28.02 5.27 9.54
CA LEU A 73 -29.45 4.97 9.66
C LEU A 73 -30.32 6.23 9.73
N THR A 74 -29.79 7.40 9.34
CA THR A 74 -30.56 8.64 9.33
C THR A 74 -31.26 8.84 7.98
N PRO A 75 -32.56 9.19 7.95
CA PRO A 75 -33.26 9.47 6.71
C PRO A 75 -32.60 10.62 5.92
N GLY A 76 -32.64 10.55 4.59
CA GLY A 76 -32.03 11.54 3.70
C GLY A 76 -30.77 11.04 2.99
N GLY A 77 -30.13 11.94 2.26
CA GLY A 77 -28.83 11.72 1.63
C GLY A 77 -27.85 12.87 1.83
N LEU A 78 -26.56 12.61 1.56
CA LEU A 78 -25.47 13.56 1.71
C LEU A 78 -25.40 14.51 0.50
N CYS A 79 -26.01 15.69 0.61
CA CYS A 79 -26.08 16.63 -0.49
C CYS A 79 -24.68 17.06 -0.95
N GLY A 80 -24.40 17.01 -2.26
CA GLY A 80 -23.12 17.44 -2.83
C GLY A 80 -21.99 16.41 -2.76
N SER A 81 -22.30 15.17 -2.32
CA SER A 81 -21.30 14.11 -2.16
C SER A 81 -20.56 13.75 -3.45
N GLU A 82 -21.25 13.79 -4.58
CA GLU A 82 -20.75 13.48 -5.92
C GLU A 82 -19.70 14.49 -6.36
N ALA A 83 -19.97 15.78 -6.10
CA ALA A 83 -19.05 16.86 -6.44
C ALA A 83 -17.77 16.78 -5.61
N LEU A 84 -17.90 16.48 -4.31
CA LEU A 84 -16.74 16.29 -3.42
C LEU A 84 -15.90 15.08 -3.87
N VAL A 85 -16.53 13.93 -4.12
CA VAL A 85 -15.82 12.72 -4.58
C VAL A 85 -15.20 12.93 -5.96
N ALA A 86 -15.89 13.60 -6.89
CA ALA A 86 -15.35 13.91 -8.21
C ALA A 86 -14.12 14.83 -8.11
N GLY A 87 -14.16 15.84 -7.24
CA GLY A 87 -13.03 16.72 -6.96
C GLY A 87 -11.82 15.99 -6.37
N GLN A 88 -12.06 14.95 -5.57
CA GLN A 88 -11.01 14.12 -4.97
C GLN A 88 -10.43 13.08 -5.94
N ALA A 89 -11.27 12.44 -6.76
CA ALA A 89 -10.87 11.35 -7.64
C ALA A 89 -9.96 11.80 -8.80
N GLY A 90 -10.13 13.03 -9.28
CA GLY A 90 -9.36 13.59 -10.40
C GLY A 90 -8.26 14.59 -10.02
N GLY A 91 -8.15 14.94 -8.73
CA GLY A 91 -7.35 16.06 -8.27
C GLY A 91 -6.21 15.65 -7.34
N TYR A 92 -5.34 14.73 -7.75
CA TYR A 92 -4.10 14.52 -7.02
C TYR A 92 -2.92 14.72 -7.96
N GLU A 93 -1.92 15.44 -7.48
CA GLU A 93 -0.66 15.65 -8.18
C GLU A 93 0.42 14.82 -7.49
N ILE A 94 1.20 14.08 -8.27
CA ILE A 94 2.37 13.36 -7.76
C ILE A 94 3.50 14.38 -7.70
N GLU A 95 3.79 14.90 -6.52
CA GLU A 95 4.88 15.86 -6.33
C GLU A 95 6.25 15.16 -6.42
N ASP A 96 6.34 13.94 -5.91
CA ASP A 96 7.61 13.19 -5.86
C ASP A 96 7.37 11.68 -5.69
N GLY A 97 8.41 10.87 -5.94
CA GLY A 97 8.43 9.43 -5.67
C GLY A 97 8.41 8.52 -6.90
N ILE A 98 8.01 9.03 -8.08
CA ILE A 98 8.10 8.29 -9.36
C ILE A 98 9.22 8.88 -10.22
N GLY A 99 10.25 8.08 -10.53
CA GLY A 99 11.28 8.45 -11.51
C GLY A 99 12.32 9.49 -11.04
N GLY A 100 12.37 9.81 -9.74
CA GLY A 100 13.43 10.64 -9.18
C GLY A 100 14.82 10.00 -9.30
N SER A 101 15.88 10.82 -9.29
CA SER A 101 17.26 10.37 -9.47
C SER A 101 17.64 9.27 -8.46
N LEU A 102 18.07 8.12 -8.97
CA LEU A 102 18.46 6.93 -8.20
C LEU A 102 19.88 7.03 -7.60
N ILE A 103 20.34 8.25 -7.29
CA ILE A 103 21.70 8.51 -6.77
C ILE A 103 21.73 8.60 -5.25
#